data_AF-A0A6H5GBA4-F1
#
_entry.id   AF-A0A6H5GBA4-F1
#
_cell.length_a   1.000
_cell.length_b   1.000
_cell.length_c   1.000
_cell.angle_alpha   90.00
_cell.angle_beta   90.00
_cell.angle_gamma   90.00
#
_symmetry.space_group_name_H-M   'P 1'
#
loop_
_entity.id
_entity.type
_entity.pdbx_description
1 polymer ?
#
loop_
_entity_poly.entity_id
_entity_poly.type
_entity_poly.pdbx_seq_one_letter_code
_entity_poly.pdbx_strand_id
1 'polypeptide(L)'
;MKAMGEHTRINPANRIKRLESGFMQRLISSPVAKGELAEWNIKFDPKLVTVPGRVIDPERIIMGRNVVIQLDHQADFTRQLKGKTMIHATAISSWVCIYPAKEELSDDHPAAYASAIERTFNRYQPILILCVLMNNKADKYEAVKKKCCVDRAIPSQCVLAKNLAHRNADSICTKIAIQINCKLGGTPWGASFPFKVSVFRFWFSRIFPQE
;
A
#
# COMPACT_ATOMS: atom_id res chain seq x y z
N MET A 1 -4.96 9.60 -12.88
CA MET A 1 -5.81 8.62 -12.15
C MET A 1 -6.67 9.23 -11.03
N LYS A 2 -6.19 10.19 -10.22
CA LYS A 2 -7.00 10.76 -9.12
C LYS A 2 -8.29 11.45 -9.58
N ALA A 3 -8.20 12.34 -10.57
CA ALA A 3 -9.37 13.02 -11.16
C ALA A 3 -10.36 12.04 -11.82
N MET A 4 -9.87 11.04 -12.57
CA MET A 4 -10.72 9.97 -13.10
C MET A 4 -11.43 9.18 -11.99
N GLY A 5 -10.77 8.99 -10.85
CA GLY A 5 -11.35 8.34 -9.68
C GLY A 5 -12.55 9.07 -9.11
N GLU A 6 -12.61 10.40 -9.20
CA GLU A 6 -13.73 11.20 -8.69
C GLU A 6 -15.00 10.96 -9.51
N HIS A 7 -14.88 10.73 -10.82
CA HIS A 7 -16.02 10.46 -11.70
C HIS A 7 -16.37 8.97 -11.83
N THR A 8 -15.42 8.07 -11.60
CA THR A 8 -15.62 6.61 -11.78
C THR A 8 -16.01 5.89 -10.50
N ARG A 9 -15.72 6.45 -9.31
CA ARG A 9 -16.14 5.88 -8.03
C ARG A 9 -17.61 6.16 -7.78
N ILE A 10 -18.42 5.13 -8.01
CA ILE A 10 -19.86 5.17 -7.77
C ILE A 10 -20.14 4.43 -6.46
N ASN A 11 -20.84 5.09 -5.53
CA ASN A 11 -21.31 4.48 -4.28
C ASN A 11 -22.19 3.25 -4.58
N PRO A 12 -22.10 2.15 -3.81
CA PRO A 12 -22.95 0.96 -3.99
C PRO A 12 -24.45 1.25 -4.16
N ALA A 13 -25.04 2.13 -3.34
CA ALA A 13 -26.45 2.49 -3.46
C ALA A 13 -26.77 3.17 -4.80
N ASN A 14 -25.90 4.08 -5.25
CA ASN A 14 -26.03 4.73 -6.55
C ASN A 14 -25.82 3.76 -7.70
N ARG A 15 -24.95 2.76 -7.53
CA ARG A 15 -24.72 1.69 -8.52
C ARG A 15 -25.96 0.81 -8.65
N ILE A 16 -26.57 0.38 -7.54
CA ILE A 16 -27.82 -0.37 -7.53
C ILE A 16 -28.92 0.42 -8.23
N LYS A 17 -29.12 1.70 -7.84
CA LYS A 17 -30.11 2.57 -8.47
C LYS A 17 -29.91 2.69 -9.98
N ARG A 18 -28.67 2.87 -10.45
CA ARG A 18 -28.36 2.96 -11.90
C ARG A 18 -28.68 1.66 -12.64
N LEU A 19 -28.49 0.50 -12.02
CA LEU A 19 -28.81 -0.79 -12.60
C LEU A 19 -30.32 -1.03 -12.65
N GLU A 20 -31.01 -0.95 -11.51
CA GLU A 20 -32.44 -1.27 -11.40
C GLU A 20 -33.33 -0.22 -12.07
N SER A 21 -33.22 1.05 -11.66
CA SER A 21 -34.11 2.12 -12.16
C SER A 21 -33.65 2.74 -13.47
N GLY A 22 -32.37 2.58 -13.84
CA GLY A 22 -31.78 3.20 -15.02
C GLY A 22 -31.63 2.24 -16.19
N PHE A 23 -30.80 1.20 -16.02
CA PHE A 23 -30.48 0.25 -17.09
C PHE A 23 -31.62 -0.73 -17.35
N MET A 24 -32.10 -1.43 -16.32
CA MET A 24 -33.15 -2.44 -16.46
C MET A 24 -34.46 -1.85 -16.96
N GLN A 25 -34.88 -0.69 -16.42
CA GLN A 25 -36.04 0.03 -16.91
C GLN A 25 -35.93 0.38 -18.41
N ARG A 26 -34.79 0.92 -18.86
CA ARG A 26 -34.58 1.25 -20.28
C ARG A 26 -34.54 0.02 -21.18
N LEU A 27 -33.98 -1.08 -20.69
CA LEU A 27 -33.92 -2.34 -21.43
C LEU A 27 -35.32 -2.92 -21.65
N ILE A 28 -36.17 -2.90 -20.62
CA ILE A 28 -37.55 -3.43 -20.66
C ILE A 28 -38.48 -2.48 -21.42
N SER A 29 -38.28 -1.16 -21.31
CA SER A 29 -39.12 -0.17 -21.99
C SER A 29 -38.83 -0.06 -23.49
N SER A 30 -37.64 -0.46 -23.94
CA SER A 30 -37.24 -0.36 -25.34
C SER A 30 -37.99 -1.39 -26.20
N PRO A 31 -38.80 -0.96 -27.19
CA PRO A 31 -39.59 -1.88 -28.01
C PRO A 31 -38.71 -2.80 -28.87
N VAL A 32 -37.54 -2.34 -29.30
CA VAL A 32 -36.58 -3.15 -30.08
C VAL A 32 -36.03 -4.29 -29.23
N ALA A 33 -35.54 -3.99 -28.02
CA ALA A 33 -35.00 -5.01 -27.12
C ALA A 33 -36.08 -6.01 -26.67
N LYS A 34 -37.32 -5.53 -26.48
CA LYS A 34 -38.45 -6.38 -26.11
C LYS A 34 -38.88 -7.31 -27.25
N GLY A 35 -38.81 -6.87 -28.50
CA GLY A 35 -39.07 -7.69 -29.69
C GLY A 35 -38.11 -8.86 -29.76
N GLU A 36 -36.81 -8.56 -29.75
CA GLU A 36 -35.73 -9.57 -29.74
C GLU A 36 -35.92 -10.56 -28.59
N LEU A 37 -36.04 -10.09 -27.35
CA LEU A 37 -36.19 -11.00 -26.19
C LEU A 37 -37.42 -11.92 -26.28
N ALA A 38 -38.51 -11.44 -26.89
CA ALA A 38 -39.71 -12.24 -27.11
C ALA A 38 -39.49 -13.34 -28.16
N GLU A 39 -38.72 -13.08 -29.23
CA GLU A 39 -38.34 -14.09 -30.23
C GLU A 39 -37.55 -15.24 -29.61
N TRP A 40 -36.66 -14.92 -28.67
CA TRP A 40 -35.87 -15.92 -27.93
C TRP A 40 -36.64 -16.59 -26.78
N ASN A 41 -37.89 -16.17 -26.51
CA ASN A 41 -38.67 -16.58 -25.34
C ASN A 41 -37.92 -16.36 -24.00
N ILE A 42 -37.13 -15.30 -23.92
CA ILE A 42 -36.33 -14.92 -22.74
C ILE A 42 -36.99 -13.74 -22.04
N LYS A 43 -36.99 -13.75 -20.70
CA LYS A 43 -37.42 -12.62 -19.88
C LYS A 43 -36.34 -12.32 -18.84
N PHE A 44 -36.05 -11.04 -18.64
CA PHE A 44 -35.15 -10.60 -17.58
C PHE A 44 -35.90 -10.37 -16.27
N ASP A 45 -35.32 -10.81 -15.15
CA ASP A 45 -35.77 -10.42 -13.81
C ASP A 45 -35.30 -8.97 -13.54
N PRO A 46 -36.22 -8.02 -13.23
CA PRO A 46 -35.86 -6.64 -12.93
C PRO A 46 -35.13 -6.45 -11.60
N LYS A 47 -35.10 -7.47 -10.72
CA LYS A 47 -34.44 -7.41 -9.41
C LYS A 47 -33.02 -7.96 -9.48
N LEU A 48 -32.15 -7.42 -8.63
CA LEU A 48 -30.80 -7.95 -8.48
C LEU A 48 -30.83 -9.36 -7.86
N VAL A 49 -29.95 -10.23 -8.37
CA VAL A 49 -29.76 -11.58 -7.84
C VAL A 49 -29.21 -11.50 -6.41
N THR A 50 -29.89 -12.18 -5.49
CA THR A 50 -29.41 -12.34 -4.10
C THR A 50 -28.55 -13.59 -4.02
N VAL A 51 -27.38 -13.46 -3.39
CA VAL A 51 -26.44 -14.56 -3.22
C VAL A 51 -26.22 -14.76 -1.73
N PRO A 52 -26.39 -15.98 -1.19
CA PRO A 52 -26.06 -16.27 0.19
C PRO A 52 -24.56 -16.09 0.40
N GLY A 53 -24.20 -15.18 1.29
CA GLY A 53 -22.81 -14.92 1.70
C GLY A 53 -22.58 -15.28 3.15
N ARG A 54 -21.30 -15.37 3.54
CA ARG A 54 -20.89 -15.51 4.94
C ARG A 54 -19.96 -14.36 5.32
N VAL A 55 -20.11 -13.87 6.55
CA VAL A 55 -19.17 -12.91 7.16
C VAL A 55 -18.19 -13.72 7.98
N ILE A 56 -16.90 -13.49 7.77
CA ILE A 56 -15.84 -14.17 8.53
C ILE A 56 -15.61 -13.38 9.82
N ASP A 57 -15.44 -14.11 10.92
CA ASP A 57 -15.14 -13.49 12.20
C ASP A 57 -13.80 -12.72 12.15
N PRO A 58 -13.70 -11.57 12.83
CA PRO A 58 -12.46 -10.81 12.88
C PRO A 58 -11.32 -11.63 13.49
N GLU A 59 -10.21 -11.69 12.76
CA GLU A 59 -9.00 -12.38 13.19
C GLU A 59 -8.31 -11.67 14.36
N ARG A 60 -7.44 -12.41 15.05
CA ARG A 60 -6.62 -11.90 16.15
C ARG A 60 -5.23 -11.54 15.66
N ILE A 61 -4.78 -10.33 16.00
CA ILE A 61 -3.41 -9.86 15.73
C ILE A 61 -2.56 -10.03 16.97
N ILE A 62 -1.41 -10.67 16.81
CA ILE A 62 -0.42 -10.91 17.86
C ILE A 62 0.67 -9.86 17.71
N MET A 63 1.01 -9.18 18.80
CA MET A 63 2.09 -8.19 18.90
C MET A 63 3.22 -8.73 19.79
N GLY A 64 4.29 -7.95 19.95
CA GLY A 64 5.36 -8.27 20.88
C GLY A 64 4.86 -8.45 22.30
N ARG A 65 5.61 -9.22 23.10
CA ARG A 65 5.25 -9.62 24.48
C ARG A 65 3.92 -10.39 24.56
N ASN A 66 3.57 -11.11 23.49
CA ASN A 66 2.34 -11.91 23.40
C ASN A 66 1.04 -11.11 23.63
N VAL A 67 1.06 -9.80 23.32
CA VAL A 67 -0.14 -8.96 23.41
C VAL A 67 -1.05 -9.26 22.22
N VAL A 68 -2.28 -9.68 22.50
CA VAL A 68 -3.28 -9.97 21.48
C VAL A 68 -4.20 -8.77 21.30
N ILE A 69 -4.45 -8.40 20.05
CA ILE A 69 -5.39 -7.37 19.64
C ILE A 69 -6.57 -8.05 18.95
N GLN A 70 -7.78 -7.81 19.45
CA GLN A 70 -9.01 -8.21 18.78
C GLN A 70 -9.37 -7.16 17.71
N LEU A 71 -9.52 -7.61 16.46
CA LEU A 71 -9.99 -6.75 15.39
C LEU A 71 -11.49 -6.47 15.51
N ASP A 72 -11.88 -5.27 15.10
CA ASP A 72 -13.28 -4.92 14.92
C ASP A 72 -13.78 -5.38 13.54
N HIS A 73 -15.07 -5.18 13.27
CA HIS A 73 -15.66 -5.47 11.95
C HIS A 73 -15.11 -4.58 10.82
N GLN A 74 -14.39 -3.49 11.13
CA GLN A 74 -13.73 -2.65 10.14
C GLN A 74 -12.33 -3.16 9.77
N ALA A 75 -11.78 -4.09 10.57
CA ALA A 75 -10.44 -4.65 10.44
C ALA A 75 -9.32 -3.59 10.43
N ASP A 76 -9.50 -2.45 11.11
CA ASP A 76 -8.47 -1.41 11.25
C ASP A 76 -7.90 -1.37 12.67
N PHE A 77 -6.64 -1.79 12.80
CA PHE A 77 -5.90 -1.78 14.05
C PHE A 77 -4.82 -0.70 14.11
N THR A 78 -4.79 0.27 13.18
CA THR A 78 -3.75 1.30 13.10
C THR A 78 -3.61 2.09 14.39
N ARG A 79 -4.74 2.39 15.05
CA ARG A 79 -4.75 3.10 16.35
C ARG A 79 -4.21 2.22 17.48
N GLN A 80 -4.52 0.93 17.43
CA GLN A 80 -4.14 -0.04 18.46
C GLN A 80 -2.64 -0.41 18.38
N LEU A 81 -1.95 -0.10 17.27
CA LEU A 81 -0.50 -0.22 17.17
C LEU A 81 0.24 0.74 18.12
N LYS A 82 -0.37 1.88 18.47
CA LYS A 82 0.28 2.88 19.33
C LYS A 82 0.50 2.32 20.74
N GLY A 83 1.73 2.45 21.23
CA GLY A 83 2.11 1.99 22.57
C GLY A 83 2.32 0.49 22.71
N LYS A 84 2.27 -0.28 21.61
CA LYS A 84 2.57 -1.73 21.61
C LYS A 84 3.93 -1.99 20.97
N THR A 85 4.65 -2.96 21.52
CA THR A 85 5.94 -3.40 20.99
C THR A 85 5.76 -4.32 19.79
N MET A 86 6.66 -4.26 18.83
CA MET A 86 6.73 -5.19 17.70
C MET A 86 7.14 -6.60 18.16
N ILE A 87 6.75 -7.65 17.43
CA ILE A 87 7.16 -9.05 17.72
C ILE A 87 8.68 -9.18 17.68
N HIS A 88 9.28 -8.73 16.58
CA HIS A 88 10.71 -8.73 16.39
C HIS A 88 11.14 -7.36 15.92
N ALA A 89 11.83 -6.63 16.80
CA ALA A 89 12.41 -5.34 16.49
C ALA A 89 13.92 -5.52 16.24
N THR A 90 14.39 -5.15 15.05
CA THR A 90 15.82 -5.20 14.71
C THR A 90 16.52 -3.95 15.25
N ALA A 91 17.64 -4.13 15.95
CA ALA A 91 18.45 -3.00 16.41
C ALA A 91 19.13 -2.29 15.24
N ILE A 92 19.10 -0.96 15.24
CA ILE A 92 19.73 -0.13 14.21
C ILE A 92 21.04 0.42 14.75
N SER A 93 22.16 -0.26 14.48
CA SER A 93 23.48 0.10 15.01
C SER A 93 24.14 1.29 14.30
N SER A 94 23.95 1.41 12.98
CA SER A 94 24.53 2.49 12.17
C SER A 94 23.61 2.86 11.00
N TRP A 95 23.07 4.08 11.01
CA TRP A 95 22.19 4.58 9.95
C TRP A 95 22.53 6.02 9.62
N VAL A 96 22.28 6.41 8.37
CA VAL A 96 22.56 7.77 7.88
C VAL A 96 21.27 8.38 7.35
N CYS A 97 21.05 9.65 7.69
CA CYS A 97 19.99 10.47 7.11
C CYS A 97 20.59 11.45 6.11
N ILE A 98 20.15 11.35 4.84
CA ILE A 98 20.50 12.29 3.78
C ILE A 98 19.34 13.25 3.64
N TYR A 99 19.57 14.50 4.03
CA TYR A 99 18.62 15.59 3.89
C TYR A 99 19.29 16.70 3.06
N PRO A 100 18.62 17.22 2.02
CA PRO A 100 19.07 18.43 1.37
C PRO A 100 18.84 19.61 2.31
N ALA A 101 19.83 19.90 3.15
CA ALA A 101 19.91 21.21 3.79
C ALA A 101 19.97 22.26 2.68
N LYS A 102 19.32 23.41 2.92
CA LYS A 102 19.28 24.54 1.98
C LYS A 102 20.68 25.06 1.58
N GLU A 103 21.74 24.57 2.24
CA GLU A 103 23.13 25.00 2.08
C GLU A 103 24.13 23.90 1.65
N GLU A 104 23.86 22.59 1.79
CA GLU A 104 24.85 21.51 1.48
C GLU A 104 24.56 20.68 0.22
N LEU A 105 23.30 20.56 -0.18
CA LEU A 105 22.89 20.01 -1.47
C LEU A 105 22.42 21.20 -2.31
N SER A 106 23.38 21.90 -2.91
CA SER A 106 23.16 23.09 -3.74
C SER A 106 22.16 22.85 -4.87
N ASP A 107 21.95 21.59 -5.28
CA ASP A 107 20.99 21.20 -6.30
C ASP A 107 20.11 20.00 -5.87
N ASP A 108 18.79 20.19 -5.93
CA ASP A 108 17.76 19.13 -5.75
C ASP A 108 17.68 18.19 -6.97
N HIS A 109 18.84 17.82 -7.51
CA HIS A 109 19.01 16.97 -8.69
C HIS A 109 19.18 15.48 -8.30
N PRO A 110 18.64 14.52 -9.08
CA PRO A 110 18.78 13.09 -8.79
C PRO A 110 20.23 12.61 -8.64
N ALA A 111 21.15 13.17 -9.44
CA ALA A 111 22.57 12.84 -9.40
C ALA A 111 23.26 13.25 -8.08
N ALA A 112 22.77 14.30 -7.44
CA ALA A 112 23.30 14.78 -6.16
C ALA A 112 22.97 13.79 -5.04
N TYR A 113 21.76 13.23 -5.02
CA TYR A 113 21.38 12.16 -4.08
C TYR A 113 22.22 10.90 -4.31
N ALA A 114 22.42 10.47 -5.56
CA ALA A 114 23.23 9.30 -5.87
C ALA A 114 24.69 9.46 -5.41
N SER A 115 25.27 10.65 -5.66
CA SER A 115 26.63 10.99 -5.22
C SER A 115 26.74 11.08 -3.69
N ALA A 116 25.73 11.62 -3.01
CA ALA A 116 25.71 11.70 -1.54
C ALA A 116 25.61 10.30 -0.90
N ILE A 117 24.79 9.41 -1.46
CA ILE A 117 24.68 8.00 -1.03
C ILE A 117 26.04 7.30 -1.18
N GLU A 118 26.73 7.51 -2.29
CA GLU A 118 28.04 6.91 -2.53
C GLU A 118 29.10 7.40 -1.54
N ARG A 119 29.17 8.72 -1.32
CA ARG A 119 30.10 9.32 -0.35
C ARG A 119 29.85 8.84 1.07
N THR A 120 28.59 8.82 1.50
CA THR A 120 28.20 8.40 2.86
C THR A 120 28.45 6.92 3.09
N PHE A 121 28.16 6.08 2.08
CA PHE A 121 28.45 4.65 2.16
C PHE A 121 29.95 4.38 2.29
N ASN A 122 30.77 4.97 1.41
CA ASN A 122 32.22 4.75 1.46
C ASN A 122 32.86 5.22 2.78
N ARG A 123 32.25 6.21 3.47
CA ARG A 123 32.77 6.75 4.73
C ARG A 123 32.33 5.98 5.98
N TYR A 124 31.06 5.58 6.04
CA TYR A 124 30.45 5.08 7.29
C TYR A 124 29.90 3.65 7.21
N GLN A 125 29.75 3.06 6.01
CA GLN A 125 29.17 1.74 5.79
C GLN A 125 27.87 1.50 6.61
N PRO A 126 26.83 2.33 6.47
CA PRO A 126 25.61 2.22 7.27
C PRO A 126 24.77 1.00 6.86
N ILE A 127 24.02 0.44 7.83
CA ILE A 127 23.07 -0.65 7.58
C ILE A 127 21.76 -0.16 6.94
N LEU A 128 21.47 1.14 7.04
CA LEU A 128 20.27 1.76 6.50
C LEU A 128 20.50 3.22 6.12
N ILE A 129 19.92 3.62 4.99
CA ILE A 129 19.94 5.02 4.53
C ILE A 129 18.51 5.57 4.48
N LEU A 130 18.27 6.67 5.20
CA LEU A 130 17.04 7.45 5.15
C LEU A 130 17.26 8.66 4.24
N CYS A 131 16.56 8.74 3.11
CA CYS A 131 16.64 9.87 2.19
C CYS A 131 15.38 10.74 2.29
N VAL A 132 15.57 12.03 2.56
CA VAL A 132 14.46 13.00 2.54
C VAL A 132 14.40 13.67 1.17
N LEU A 133 13.24 13.59 0.53
CA LEU A 133 12.98 14.15 -0.79
C LEU A 133 12.13 15.43 -0.65
N MET A 134 12.56 16.52 -1.28
CA MET A 134 11.84 17.81 -1.21
C MET A 134 10.53 17.82 -2.00
N ASN A 135 10.44 17.03 -3.06
CA ASN A 135 9.26 16.95 -3.92
C ASN A 135 8.96 15.51 -4.34
N ASN A 136 7.75 15.29 -4.85
CA ASN A 136 7.27 13.98 -5.28
C ASN A 136 7.55 13.74 -6.77
N LYS A 137 8.79 13.99 -7.22
CA LYS A 137 9.23 13.62 -8.57
C LYS A 137 9.77 12.19 -8.57
N ALA A 138 9.30 11.39 -9.53
CA ALA A 138 9.65 9.96 -9.63
C ALA A 138 11.15 9.75 -9.84
N ASP A 139 11.77 10.56 -10.69
CA ASP A 139 13.17 10.44 -11.10
C ASP A 139 14.14 10.42 -9.90
N LYS A 140 13.84 11.19 -8.86
CA LYS A 140 14.66 11.25 -7.63
C LYS A 140 14.53 9.98 -6.80
N TYR A 141 13.30 9.50 -6.63
CA TYR A 141 13.06 8.25 -5.93
C TYR A 141 13.73 7.09 -6.67
N GLU A 142 13.61 7.06 -8.00
CA GLU A 142 14.23 6.05 -8.84
C GLU A 142 15.76 6.09 -8.76
N ALA A 143 16.38 7.26 -8.84
CA ALA A 143 17.84 7.39 -8.73
C ALA A 143 18.36 6.86 -7.37
N VAL A 144 17.69 7.22 -6.26
CA VAL A 144 18.03 6.70 -4.93
C VAL A 144 17.88 5.18 -4.89
N LYS A 145 16.78 4.64 -5.42
CA LYS A 145 16.51 3.21 -5.39
C LYS A 145 17.45 2.42 -6.29
N LYS A 146 17.76 2.92 -7.47
CA LYS A 146 18.74 2.33 -8.38
C LYS A 146 20.10 2.25 -7.70
N LYS A 147 20.59 3.35 -7.10
CA LYS A 147 21.88 3.38 -6.40
C LYS A 147 21.91 2.43 -5.18
N CYS A 148 20.85 2.37 -4.39
CA CYS A 148 20.79 1.56 -3.17
C CYS A 148 20.43 0.08 -3.37
N CYS A 149 19.83 -0.31 -4.49
CA CYS A 149 19.41 -1.68 -4.75
C CYS A 149 20.20 -2.36 -5.88
N VAL A 150 20.73 -1.60 -6.84
CA VAL A 150 21.51 -2.15 -7.98
C VAL A 150 23.00 -2.00 -7.72
N ASP A 151 23.47 -0.77 -7.46
CA ASP A 151 24.91 -0.51 -7.34
C ASP A 151 25.45 -0.89 -5.95
N ARG A 152 24.60 -0.78 -4.92
CA ARG A 152 24.89 -1.15 -3.53
C ARG A 152 23.75 -2.04 -3.04
N ALA A 153 24.01 -2.88 -2.04
CA ALA A 153 22.99 -3.77 -1.45
C ALA A 153 22.55 -3.24 -0.08
N ILE A 154 21.91 -2.06 -0.05
CA ILE A 154 21.57 -1.38 1.21
C ILE A 154 20.08 -1.05 1.26
N PRO A 155 19.39 -1.42 2.34
CA PRO A 155 18.03 -0.97 2.60
C PRO A 155 17.94 0.57 2.65
N SER A 156 17.08 1.15 1.80
CA SER A 156 16.82 2.60 1.81
C SER A 156 15.36 2.94 2.10
N GLN A 157 15.12 4.01 2.85
CA GLN A 157 13.80 4.57 3.12
C GLN A 157 13.73 6.00 2.59
N CYS A 158 12.81 6.28 1.68
CA CYS A 158 12.57 7.63 1.17
C CYS A 158 11.38 8.26 1.91
N VAL A 159 11.51 9.51 2.33
CA VAL A 159 10.45 10.27 3.01
C VAL A 159 10.31 11.64 2.35
N LEU A 160 9.09 12.10 2.13
CA LEU A 160 8.86 13.44 1.58
C LEU A 160 8.94 14.48 2.71
N ALA A 161 9.67 15.57 2.49
CA ALA A 161 9.83 16.64 3.47
C ALA A 161 8.48 17.20 3.94
N LYS A 162 7.50 17.36 3.03
CA LYS A 162 6.14 17.80 3.35
C LYS A 162 5.39 16.88 4.33
N ASN A 163 5.75 15.60 4.40
CA ASN A 163 5.11 14.64 5.31
C ASN A 163 5.64 14.79 6.73
N LEU A 164 6.86 15.30 6.90
CA LEU A 164 7.47 15.55 8.21
C LEU A 164 6.90 16.81 8.86
N ALA A 165 6.53 17.82 8.06
CA ALA A 165 5.92 19.07 8.52
C ALA A 165 4.40 19.00 8.74
N HIS A 166 3.79 17.81 8.61
CA HIS A 166 2.33 17.65 8.69
C HIS A 166 1.84 17.58 10.16
N ARG A 167 0.62 18.05 10.44
CA ARG A 167 0.02 18.06 11.80
C ARG A 167 -0.02 16.69 12.51
N ASN A 168 -0.03 15.61 11.72
CA ASN A 168 -0.06 14.22 12.21
C ASN A 168 1.29 13.49 12.00
N ALA A 169 2.41 14.21 12.08
CA ALA A 169 3.76 13.68 11.85
C ALA A 169 4.02 12.39 12.65
N ASP A 170 3.59 12.30 13.90
CA ASP A 170 3.77 11.12 14.76
C ASP A 170 3.21 9.83 14.13
N SER A 171 2.02 9.91 13.52
CA SER A 171 1.40 8.75 12.88
C SER A 171 2.16 8.31 11.63
N ILE A 172 2.76 9.27 10.92
CA ILE A 172 3.58 9.04 9.73
C ILE A 172 4.91 8.42 10.15
N CYS A 173 5.56 8.99 11.18
CA CYS A 173 6.79 8.48 11.76
C CYS A 173 6.62 7.05 12.28
N THR A 174 5.49 6.74 12.93
CA THR A 174 5.19 5.38 13.40
C THR A 174 5.14 4.39 12.23
N LYS A 175 4.49 4.76 11.11
CA LYS A 175 4.44 3.92 9.90
C LYS A 175 5.81 3.78 9.25
N ILE A 176 6.61 4.85 9.22
CA ILE A 176 7.99 4.81 8.70
C ILE A 176 8.87 3.90 9.56
N ALA A 177 8.75 3.98 10.89
CA ALA A 177 9.51 3.13 11.81
C ALA A 177 9.17 1.64 11.61
N ILE A 178 7.87 1.31 11.47
CA ILE A 178 7.43 -0.05 11.13
C ILE A 178 8.04 -0.51 9.80
N GLN A 179 8.02 0.33 8.77
CA GLN A 179 8.60 0.01 7.46
C GLN A 179 10.11 -0.22 7.53
N ILE A 180 10.83 0.61 8.29
CA ILE A 180 12.27 0.45 8.52
C ILE A 180 12.55 -0.88 9.20
N ASN A 181 11.77 -1.23 10.23
CA ASN A 181 11.91 -2.51 10.91
C ASN A 181 11.72 -3.69 9.94
N CYS A 182 10.67 -3.66 9.10
CA CYS A 182 10.44 -4.70 8.09
C CYS A 182 11.59 -4.82 7.08
N LYS A 183 12.22 -3.71 6.70
CA LYS A 183 13.36 -3.71 5.75
C LYS A 183 14.62 -4.32 6.34
N LEU A 184 14.74 -4.34 7.66
CA LEU A 184 15.85 -4.95 8.39
C LEU A 184 15.53 -6.39 8.84
N GLY A 185 14.48 -7.01 8.31
CA GLY A 185 14.05 -8.35 8.67
C GLY A 185 13.21 -8.43 9.96
N GLY A 186 12.87 -7.28 10.55
CA GLY A 186 11.97 -7.18 11.69
C GLY A 186 10.54 -7.61 11.35
N THR A 187 9.82 -8.11 12.34
CA THR A 187 8.41 -8.52 12.22
C THR A 187 7.55 -7.67 13.16
N PRO A 188 6.64 -6.82 12.63
CA PRO A 188 5.88 -5.91 13.47
C PRO A 188 4.75 -6.61 14.23
N TRP A 189 3.98 -7.47 13.55
CA TRP A 189 2.87 -8.23 14.11
C TRP A 189 2.71 -9.57 13.37
N GLY A 190 1.90 -10.46 13.93
CA GLY A 190 1.55 -11.76 13.35
C GLY A 190 0.07 -12.06 13.50
N ALA A 191 -0.41 -13.09 12.81
CA ALA A 191 -1.75 -13.62 12.96
C ALA A 191 -1.68 -15.10 13.33
N SER A 192 -2.68 -15.59 14.05
CA SER A 192 -2.77 -17.01 14.38
C SER A 192 -3.24 -17.79 13.16
N PHE A 193 -2.45 -18.75 12.69
CA PHE A 193 -2.87 -19.66 11.61
C PHE A 193 -3.11 -21.06 12.17
N PRO A 194 -4.18 -21.75 11.72
CA PRO A 194 -4.52 -23.08 12.23
C PRO A 194 -3.64 -24.20 11.64
N PHE A 195 -2.77 -23.91 10.67
CA PHE A 195 -1.96 -24.90 9.96
C PHE A 195 -0.55 -25.02 10.54
N LYS A 196 -0.02 -26.25 10.66
CA LYS A 196 1.28 -26.52 11.29
C LYS A 196 2.50 -26.22 10.41
N VAL A 197 2.39 -26.42 9.10
CA VAL A 197 3.46 -26.12 8.13
C VAL A 197 2.80 -25.60 6.86
N SER A 198 2.95 -24.31 6.60
CA SER A 198 2.38 -23.67 5.42
C SER A 198 3.34 -22.61 4.91
N VAL A 199 3.92 -22.85 3.72
CA VAL A 199 4.64 -21.82 2.97
C VAL A 199 3.65 -21.19 2.00
N PHE A 200 3.35 -19.90 2.20
CA PHE A 200 2.56 -19.13 1.26
C PHE A 200 3.47 -18.62 0.15
N ARG A 201 3.30 -19.13 -1.06
CA ARG A 201 4.04 -18.67 -2.25
C ARG A 201 3.10 -17.92 -3.17
N PHE A 202 3.39 -16.65 -3.42
CA PHE A 202 2.72 -15.89 -4.47
C PHE A 202 3.45 -16.13 -5.79
N TRP A 203 2.77 -16.74 -6.76
CA TRP A 203 3.28 -16.87 -8.12
C TRP A 203 2.77 -15.70 -8.95
N PHE A 204 3.69 -14.81 -9.35
CA PHE A 204 3.38 -13.80 -10.35
C PHE A 204 3.73 -14.36 -11.72
N SER A 205 2.71 -14.75 -12.49
CA SER A 205 2.89 -15.01 -13.92
C SER A 205 3.22 -13.68 -14.60
N ARG A 206 4.48 -13.47 -15.01
CA ARG A 206 4.77 -12.46 -16.01
C ARG A 206 4.16 -12.94 -17.33
N ILE A 207 3.00 -12.40 -17.69
CA ILE A 207 2.52 -12.42 -19.07
C ILE A 207 3.39 -11.39 -19.81
N PHE A 208 4.53 -11.83 -20.33
CA PHE A 208 5.21 -11.13 -21.43
C PHE A 208 5.32 -12.11 -22.60
N PRO A 209 5.05 -11.68 -23.84
CA PRO A 209 5.28 -12.50 -25.01
C PRO A 209 6.79 -12.73 -25.13
N GLN A 210 7.20 -13.97 -25.39
CA GLN A 210 8.53 -14.20 -25.93
C GLN A 210 8.56 -13.63 -27.35
N GLU A 211 9.54 -12.77 -27.62
CA GLU A 211 10.00 -12.49 -28.99
C GLU A 211 10.63 -13.74 -29.59
#